data_AF-A0AAD7KK59-F1
#
_entry.id   AF-A0AAD7KK59-F1
#
_cell.length_a   1.000
_cell.length_b   1.000
_cell.length_c   1.000
_cell.angle_alpha   90.00
_cell.angle_beta   90.00
_cell.angle_gamma   90.00
#
_symmetry.space_group_name_H-M   'P 1'
#
loop_
_entity.id
_entity.type
_entity.pdbx_description
1 polymer ?
#
loop_
_entity_poly.entity_id
_entity_poly.type
_entity_poly.pdbx_seq_one_letter_code
_entity_poly.pdbx_strand_id
1 'polypeptide(L)'
;MGNIETVLSSSIAAVFFAAFVVAGTMWYGSATTPIELFGPTRYQWDQGYFQQEIYRRVGAGLAENQSLSEAWSKIPEKLAFYDYIGNNPAKGGLFRAGSMDNGDGIAVGWLGHPIFRDKEGRELFVRRMPTFLKHFRLFW
;
A
#
# COMPACT_ATOMS: atom_id res chain seq x y z
N MET A 1 -43.91 -13.77 19.09
CA MET A 1 -43.54 -13.96 17.66
C MET A 1 -44.76 -13.79 16.73
N GLY A 2 -45.69 -12.87 17.02
CA GLY A 2 -46.91 -12.67 16.21
C GLY A 2 -46.91 -11.41 15.35
N ASN A 3 -45.87 -10.55 15.46
CA ASN A 3 -45.73 -9.33 14.68
C ASN A 3 -44.52 -9.47 13.74
N ILE A 4 -44.73 -9.22 12.44
CA ILE A 4 -43.68 -9.27 11.40
C ILE A 4 -42.60 -8.21 11.61
N GLU A 5 -42.93 -7.08 12.23
CA GLU A 5 -41.96 -6.02 12.54
C GLU A 5 -40.87 -6.51 13.51
N THR A 6 -41.16 -7.50 14.36
CA THR A 6 -40.14 -8.12 15.21
C THR A 6 -39.05 -8.80 14.38
N VAL A 7 -39.43 -9.49 13.31
CA VAL A 7 -38.49 -10.13 12.37
C VAL A 7 -37.71 -9.08 11.59
N LEU A 8 -38.38 -8.01 11.15
CA LEU A 8 -37.74 -6.89 10.45
C LEU A 8 -36.66 -6.24 11.33
N SER A 9 -37.00 -5.89 12.57
CA SER A 9 -36.08 -5.25 13.52
C SER A 9 -34.85 -6.12 13.81
N SER A 10 -35.05 -7.41 14.10
CA SER A 10 -33.93 -8.33 14.34
C SER A 10 -33.08 -8.54 13.09
N SER A 11 -33.70 -8.57 11.91
CA SER A 11 -32.99 -8.75 10.63
C SER A 11 -32.14 -7.53 10.29
N ILE A 12 -32.64 -6.32 10.51
CA ILE A 12 -31.85 -5.09 10.31
C ILE A 12 -30.61 -5.09 11.21
N ALA A 13 -30.76 -5.48 12.48
CA ALA A 13 -29.63 -5.57 13.41
C ALA A 13 -28.58 -6.60 12.93
N ALA A 14 -29.01 -7.76 12.47
CA ALA A 14 -28.11 -8.79 11.94
C ALA A 14 -27.39 -8.36 10.66
N VAL A 15 -28.10 -7.70 9.73
CA VAL A 15 -27.51 -7.19 8.48
C VAL A 15 -26.50 -6.08 8.75
N PHE A 16 -26.82 -5.14 9.64
CA PHE A 16 -25.88 -4.10 10.05
C PHE A 16 -24.63 -4.70 10.69
N PHE A 17 -24.79 -5.66 11.59
CA PHE A 17 -23.65 -6.37 12.18
C PHE A 17 -22.74 -6.99 11.11
N ALA A 18 -23.32 -7.73 10.16
CA ALA A 18 -22.56 -8.32 9.06
C ALA A 18 -21.83 -7.25 8.21
N ALA A 19 -22.50 -6.13 7.92
CA ALA A 19 -21.91 -5.01 7.18
C ALA A 19 -20.67 -4.42 7.89
N PHE A 20 -20.70 -4.28 9.22
CA PHE A 20 -19.56 -3.80 9.99
C PHE A 20 -18.39 -4.77 9.99
N VAL A 21 -18.67 -6.08 10.07
CA VAL A 21 -17.63 -7.12 10.00
C VAL A 21 -16.90 -7.04 8.66
N VAL A 22 -17.64 -7.01 7.54
CA VAL A 22 -17.01 -6.97 6.21
C VAL A 22 -16.31 -5.64 5.93
N ALA A 23 -16.81 -4.51 6.45
CA ALA A 23 -16.12 -3.23 6.36
C ALA A 23 -14.77 -3.27 7.10
N GLY A 24 -14.74 -3.85 8.30
CA GLY A 24 -13.52 -4.05 9.07
C GLY A 24 -12.52 -4.96 8.35
N THR A 25 -12.93 -6.15 7.92
CA THR A 25 -12.02 -7.12 7.28
C THR A 25 -11.50 -6.63 5.93
N MET A 26 -12.27 -5.81 5.21
CA MET A 26 -11.79 -5.15 3.99
C MET A 26 -10.73 -4.09 4.30
N TRP A 27 -10.94 -3.27 5.32
CA TRP A 27 -10.02 -2.16 5.63
C TRP A 27 -8.71 -2.61 6.29
N TYR A 28 -8.79 -3.59 7.20
CA TYR A 28 -7.62 -4.12 7.91
C TYR A 28 -6.89 -5.24 7.15
N GLY A 29 -7.58 -5.92 6.23
CA GLY A 29 -7.07 -7.08 5.52
C GLY A 29 -7.33 -8.39 6.26
N SER A 30 -7.63 -9.44 5.49
CA SER A 30 -7.87 -10.79 5.98
C SER A 30 -7.59 -11.81 4.86
N ALA A 31 -7.66 -13.11 5.17
CA ALA A 31 -7.50 -14.15 4.15
C ALA A 31 -8.57 -14.07 3.04
N THR A 32 -9.73 -13.48 3.30
CA THR A 32 -10.82 -13.33 2.32
C THR A 32 -10.77 -12.01 1.55
N THR A 33 -9.83 -11.12 1.87
CA THR A 33 -9.64 -9.81 1.22
C THR A 33 -8.20 -9.67 0.70
N PRO A 34 -7.77 -10.53 -0.24
CA PRO A 34 -6.39 -10.57 -0.72
C PRO A 34 -6.02 -9.32 -1.53
N ILE A 35 -4.79 -8.83 -1.31
CA ILE A 35 -4.29 -7.60 -1.93
C ILE A 35 -4.16 -7.68 -3.46
N GLU A 36 -4.08 -8.89 -4.01
CA GLU A 36 -4.02 -9.10 -5.46
C GLU A 36 -5.37 -8.84 -6.14
N LEU A 37 -6.46 -8.86 -5.38
CA LEU A 37 -7.81 -8.57 -5.87
C LEU A 37 -8.31 -7.19 -5.44
N PHE A 38 -7.91 -6.73 -4.25
CA PHE A 38 -8.44 -5.49 -3.65
C PHE A 38 -7.40 -4.38 -3.48
N GLY A 39 -6.13 -4.62 -3.80
CA GLY A 39 -5.04 -3.69 -3.54
C GLY A 39 -4.49 -3.78 -2.10
N PRO A 40 -3.36 -3.12 -1.82
CA PRO A 40 -2.74 -3.12 -0.49
C PRO A 40 -3.54 -2.28 0.52
N THR A 41 -3.27 -2.48 1.81
CA THR A 41 -3.89 -1.67 2.88
C THR A 41 -3.02 -0.48 3.26
N ARG A 42 -3.64 0.54 3.87
CA ARG A 42 -2.88 1.70 4.40
C ARG A 42 -1.81 1.31 5.41
N TYR A 43 -2.04 0.24 6.17
CA TYR A 43 -1.18 -0.20 7.26
C TYR A 43 0.15 -0.74 6.73
N GLN A 44 0.13 -1.35 5.54
CA GLN A 44 1.35 -1.79 4.85
C GLN A 44 2.25 -0.62 4.45
N TRP A 45 1.67 0.50 4.01
CA TRP A 45 2.43 1.74 3.76
C TRP A 45 2.95 2.36 5.06
N ASP A 46 2.08 2.53 6.05
CA ASP A 46 2.42 3.21 7.31
C ASP A 46 3.57 2.52 8.06
N GLN A 47 3.64 1.19 7.97
CA GLN A 47 4.67 0.37 8.63
C GLN A 47 5.87 0.04 7.72
N GLY A 48 5.83 0.46 6.44
CA GLY A 48 6.89 0.15 5.48
C GLY A 48 7.03 -1.35 5.19
N TYR A 49 5.92 -2.09 5.16
CA TYR A 49 5.90 -3.55 5.01
C TYR A 49 6.63 -4.03 3.75
N PHE A 50 6.26 -3.50 2.58
CA PHE A 50 6.89 -3.89 1.31
C PHE A 50 8.32 -3.35 1.20
N GLN A 51 8.56 -2.12 1.65
CA GLN A 51 9.90 -1.55 1.74
C GLN A 51 10.85 -2.48 2.51
N GLN A 52 10.42 -3.00 3.66
CA GLN A 52 11.25 -3.85 4.50
C GLN A 52 11.59 -5.19 3.81
N GLU A 53 10.63 -5.79 3.10
CA GLU A 53 10.87 -6.99 2.29
C GLU A 53 11.82 -6.72 1.10
N ILE A 54 11.68 -5.57 0.44
CA ILE A 54 12.59 -5.15 -0.63
C ILE A 54 14.02 -5.02 -0.09
N TYR A 55 14.23 -4.29 1.00
CA TYR A 55 15.56 -4.16 1.62
C TYR A 55 16.12 -5.49 2.10
N ARG A 56 15.27 -6.41 2.60
CA ARG A 56 15.70 -7.76 2.98
C ARG A 56 16.23 -8.52 1.77
N ARG A 57 15.54 -8.48 0.62
CA ARG A 57 15.98 -9.16 -0.61
C ARG A 57 17.26 -8.55 -1.18
N VAL A 58 17.35 -7.22 -1.22
CA VAL A 58 18.57 -6.53 -1.67
C VAL A 58 19.73 -6.87 -0.73
N GLY A 59 19.52 -6.81 0.58
CA GLY A 59 20.54 -7.17 1.57
C GLY A 59 21.03 -8.62 1.45
N ALA A 60 20.14 -9.56 1.15
CA ALA A 60 20.52 -10.94 0.86
C ALA A 60 21.39 -11.05 -0.42
N GLY A 61 21.01 -10.35 -1.49
CA GLY A 61 21.81 -10.31 -2.72
C GLY A 61 23.21 -9.73 -2.49
N LEU A 62 23.32 -8.67 -1.71
CA LEU A 62 24.61 -8.08 -1.34
C LEU A 62 25.46 -9.04 -0.50
N ALA A 63 24.85 -9.78 0.43
CA ALA A 63 25.54 -10.81 1.21
C ALA A 63 26.06 -11.97 0.35
N GLU A 64 25.44 -12.21 -0.81
CA GLU A 64 25.88 -13.16 -1.83
C GLU A 64 26.94 -12.57 -2.79
N ASN A 65 27.55 -11.44 -2.45
CA ASN A 65 28.53 -10.71 -3.26
C ASN A 65 28.02 -10.20 -4.61
N GLN A 66 26.72 -9.96 -4.74
CA GLN A 66 26.16 -9.30 -5.91
C GLN A 66 26.45 -7.80 -5.83
N SER A 67 26.62 -7.17 -6.99
CA SER A 67 26.65 -5.71 -7.07
C SER A 67 25.28 -5.12 -6.71
N LEU A 68 25.26 -3.85 -6.30
CA LEU A 68 24.01 -3.12 -6.04
C LEU A 68 23.05 -3.18 -7.22
N SER A 69 23.57 -3.01 -8.45
CA SER A 69 22.75 -3.03 -9.67
C SER A 69 22.10 -4.40 -9.89
N GLU A 70 22.82 -5.50 -9.62
CA GLU A 70 22.29 -6.86 -9.74
C GLU A 70 21.29 -7.19 -8.64
N ALA A 71 21.54 -6.75 -7.42
CA ALA A 71 20.62 -6.97 -6.30
C ALA A 71 19.28 -6.24 -6.55
N TRP A 72 19.32 -5.00 -7.05
CA TRP A 72 18.11 -4.23 -7.38
C TRP A 72 17.39 -4.74 -8.63
N SER A 73 18.10 -5.23 -9.65
CA SER A 73 17.47 -5.76 -10.87
C SER A 73 16.70 -7.06 -10.64
N LYS A 74 16.98 -7.78 -9.55
CA LYS A 74 16.23 -8.97 -9.13
C LYS A 74 14.94 -8.67 -8.38
N ILE A 75 14.65 -7.40 -8.05
CA ILE A 75 13.40 -7.02 -7.38
C ILE A 75 12.26 -7.05 -8.40
N PRO A 76 11.18 -7.82 -8.16
CA PRO A 76 10.04 -7.84 -9.07
C PRO A 76 9.35 -6.48 -9.12
N GLU A 77 9.01 -6.00 -10.32
CA GLU A 77 8.30 -4.72 -10.50
C GLU A 77 6.97 -4.70 -9.74
N LYS A 78 6.24 -5.82 -9.66
CA LYS A 78 5.00 -5.94 -8.87
C LYS A 78 5.24 -5.64 -7.38
N LEU A 79 6.36 -6.10 -6.82
CA LEU A 79 6.71 -5.83 -5.42
C LEU A 79 7.08 -4.36 -5.22
N ALA A 80 7.87 -3.79 -6.14
CA ALA A 80 8.20 -2.37 -6.12
C ALA A 80 6.93 -1.49 -6.23
N PHE A 81 5.97 -1.91 -7.05
CA PHE A 81 4.72 -1.19 -7.24
C PHE A 81 3.82 -1.25 -6.00
N TYR A 82 3.83 -2.33 -5.21
CA TYR A 82 3.15 -2.33 -3.91
C TYR A 82 3.74 -1.34 -2.91
N ASP A 83 5.01 -0.97 -3.05
CA ASP A 83 5.71 -0.01 -2.18
C ASP A 83 5.58 1.45 -2.66
N TYR A 84 4.53 1.75 -3.43
CA TYR A 84 4.22 3.09 -3.94
C TYR A 84 2.96 3.68 -3.28
N ILE A 85 3.05 4.94 -2.83
CA ILE A 85 1.96 5.59 -2.07
C ILE A 85 0.68 5.79 -2.88
N GLY A 86 0.73 5.86 -4.21
CA GLY A 86 -0.48 5.96 -5.03
C GLY A 86 -1.40 4.75 -4.90
N ASN A 87 -0.83 3.59 -4.54
CA ASN A 87 -1.57 2.36 -4.28
C ASN A 87 -2.17 2.30 -2.86
N ASN A 88 -1.92 3.30 -2.00
CA ASN A 88 -2.50 3.35 -0.66
C ASN A 88 -3.97 3.82 -0.71
N PRO A 89 -4.95 3.00 -0.27
CA PRO A 89 -6.37 3.34 -0.36
C PRO A 89 -6.78 4.55 0.48
N ALA A 90 -5.93 5.00 1.41
CA ALA A 90 -6.15 6.19 2.22
C ALA A 90 -5.68 7.52 1.57
N LYS A 91 -5.41 7.53 0.25
CA LYS A 91 -4.99 8.72 -0.52
C LYS A 91 -6.06 9.28 -1.46
N GLY A 92 -7.25 8.70 -1.48
CA GLY A 92 -8.37 9.16 -2.30
C GLY A 92 -8.98 10.50 -1.88
N GLY A 93 -10.13 10.83 -2.46
CA GLY A 93 -10.96 11.96 -2.07
C GLY A 93 -12.41 11.69 -2.42
N LEU A 94 -13.35 12.14 -1.59
CA LEU A 94 -14.77 11.78 -1.69
C LEU A 94 -15.38 12.02 -3.08
N PHE A 95 -14.95 13.08 -3.77
CA PHE A 95 -15.46 13.46 -5.09
C PHE A 95 -14.47 13.21 -6.23
N ARG A 96 -13.41 12.44 -5.99
CA ARG A 96 -12.51 11.97 -7.04
C ARG A 96 -13.04 10.63 -7.54
N ALA A 97 -13.91 10.69 -8.55
CA ALA A 97 -14.56 9.51 -9.11
C ALA A 97 -13.72 8.83 -10.20
N GLY A 98 -13.94 7.53 -10.40
CA GLY A 98 -13.30 6.74 -11.44
C GLY A 98 -12.20 5.80 -10.91
N SER A 99 -11.46 5.20 -11.85
CA SER A 99 -10.34 4.31 -11.54
C SER A 99 -9.13 5.09 -11.01
N MET A 100 -8.20 4.37 -10.40
CA MET A 100 -6.90 4.92 -10.00
C MET A 100 -6.11 5.42 -11.22
N ASP A 101 -6.23 4.72 -12.36
CA ASP A 101 -5.59 5.11 -13.63
C ASP A 101 -6.00 6.51 -14.12
N ASN A 102 -7.20 6.99 -13.79
CA ASN A 102 -7.63 8.35 -14.11
C ASN A 102 -6.94 9.41 -13.24
N GLY A 103 -6.36 9.00 -12.11
CA GLY A 103 -5.65 9.85 -11.17
C GLY A 103 -4.19 10.04 -11.56
N ASP A 104 -3.38 8.99 -11.44
CA ASP A 104 -1.93 9.03 -11.66
C ASP A 104 -1.48 8.38 -12.99
N GLY A 105 -2.40 7.81 -13.76
CA GLY A 105 -2.13 7.22 -15.07
C GLY A 105 -1.95 5.71 -15.03
N ILE A 106 -1.69 5.13 -16.20
CA ILE A 106 -1.41 3.69 -16.34
C ILE A 106 0.08 3.47 -16.09
N ALA A 107 0.42 2.59 -15.15
CA ALA A 107 1.80 2.21 -14.89
C ALA A 107 2.42 1.50 -16.12
N VAL A 108 3.56 2.00 -16.60
CA VAL A 108 4.24 1.48 -17.81
C VAL A 108 5.44 0.59 -17.46
N GLY A 109 6.19 0.93 -16.43
CA GLY A 109 7.37 0.17 -16.01
C GLY A 109 8.10 0.85 -14.84
N TRP A 110 8.98 0.10 -14.19
CA TRP A 110 9.75 0.61 -13.06
C TRP A 110 11.09 1.22 -13.53
N LEU A 111 11.40 2.44 -13.07
CA LEU A 111 12.64 3.15 -13.43
C LEU A 111 13.84 2.77 -12.54
N GLY A 112 13.69 1.77 -11.66
CA GLY A 112 14.72 1.36 -10.71
C GLY A 112 14.69 2.11 -9.37
N HIS A 113 15.64 1.77 -8.50
CA HIS A 113 15.77 2.38 -7.18
C HIS A 113 16.77 3.54 -7.20
N PRO A 114 16.35 4.78 -6.86
CA PRO A 114 17.24 5.91 -6.81
C PRO A 114 18.14 5.85 -5.57
N ILE A 115 19.43 6.14 -5.75
CA ILE A 115 20.40 6.31 -4.66
C ILE A 115 20.87 7.76 -4.66
N PHE A 116 20.60 8.48 -3.57
CA PHE A 116 21.02 9.87 -3.42
C PHE A 116 22.31 9.93 -2.60
N ARG A 117 23.27 10.75 -3.03
CA ARG A 117 24.53 10.96 -2.31
C ARG A 117 24.86 12.43 -2.22
N ASP A 118 25.45 12.83 -1.10
CA ASP A 118 26.04 14.17 -0.97
C ASP A 118 27.41 14.28 -1.64
N LYS A 119 28.04 15.45 -1.52
CA LYS A 119 29.37 15.72 -2.11
C LYS A 119 30.47 14.88 -1.45
N GLU A 120 30.26 14.39 -0.23
CA GLU A 120 31.16 13.47 0.48
C GLU A 120 30.91 11.99 0.13
N GLY A 121 29.89 11.70 -0.68
CA GLY A 121 29.52 10.33 -1.07
C GLY A 121 28.67 9.58 -0.05
N ARG A 122 28.18 10.24 1.00
CA ARG A 122 27.27 9.64 1.99
C ARG A 122 25.89 9.48 1.38
N GLU A 123 25.26 8.34 1.64
CA GLU A 123 23.91 8.07 1.18
C GLU A 123 22.86 8.88 1.95
N LEU A 124 21.92 9.47 1.24
CA LEU A 124 20.82 10.27 1.78
C LEU A 124 19.49 9.57 1.56
N PHE A 125 18.54 9.79 2.48
CA PHE A 125 17.24 9.13 2.46
C PHE A 125 16.11 10.15 2.44
N VAL A 126 15.26 10.05 1.43
CA VAL A 126 14.05 10.89 1.36
C VAL A 126 13.05 10.43 2.40
N ARG A 127 12.61 11.35 3.26
CA ARG A 127 11.51 11.05 4.18
C ARG A 127 10.24 10.76 3.38
N ARG A 128 9.64 9.58 3.59
CA ARG A 128 8.36 9.20 2.96
C ARG A 128 7.20 10.07 3.44
N MET A 129 6.27 10.33 2.53
CA MET A 129 5.03 11.05 2.83
C MET A 129 4.13 10.24 3.77
N PRO A 130 3.76 10.78 4.95
CA PRO A 130 2.75 10.19 5.81
C PRO A 130 1.36 10.24 5.16
N THR A 131 0.51 9.25 5.48
CA THR A 131 -0.82 9.10 4.88
C THR A 131 -1.71 10.34 5.03
N PHE A 132 -1.69 10.99 6.20
CA PHE A 132 -2.55 12.14 6.50
C PHE A 132 -2.28 13.39 5.64
N LEU A 133 -1.06 13.55 5.13
CA LEU A 133 -0.67 14.77 4.45
C LEU A 133 -1.14 14.78 3.00
N LYS A 134 -1.59 15.95 2.52
CA LYS A 134 -1.93 16.19 1.11
C LYS A 134 -0.74 16.76 0.33
N HIS A 135 0.10 17.54 1.00
CA HIS A 135 1.36 18.05 0.50
C HIS A 135 2.44 17.74 1.54
N PHE A 136 3.62 17.35 1.09
CA PHE A 136 4.75 17.05 1.97
C PHE A 136 6.02 17.64 1.40
N ARG A 137 6.82 18.28 2.26
CA ARG A 137 8.08 18.88 1.84
C ARG A 137 9.12 17.78 1.65
N LEU A 138 10.04 18.04 0.73
CA LEU A 138 11.22 17.21 0.55
C LEU A 138 12.19 17.48 1.71
N PHE A 139 12.59 16.40 2.37
CA PHE A 139 13.64 16.36 3.38
C PHE A 139 14.61 15.26 2.98
N TRP A 140 15.91 15.53 3.10
CA TRP A 140 17.03 14.67 2.73
C TRP A 140 17.95 14.50 3.94
#